data_AF-A0A1F5MGQ5-F1
#
_entry.id   AF-A0A1F5MGQ5-F1
#
_cell.length_a   1.000
_cell.length_b   1.000
_cell.length_c   1.000
_cell.angle_alpha   90.00
_cell.angle_beta   90.00
_cell.angle_gamma   90.00
#
_symmetry.space_group_name_H-M   'P 1'
#
loop_
_entity.id
_entity.type
_entity.pdbx_description
1 polymer ?
#
loop_
_entity_poly.entity_id
_entity_poly.type
_entity_poly.pdbx_seq_one_letter_code
_entity_poly.pdbx_strand_id
1 'polypeptide(L)'
;MKAFLYLVLTVFSLFFVQSVEAKILPQAKSGTVLKSAGGSTISVYPKLRADRRALNVSFSNLQNASLVSYLLIYKTNGQEEGAMGGIKLNSKSTSQELLFGTCSKNVCRYHAGITDARLEVSYTLKNGKKYLKKYKIKV
;
A
#
# COMPACT_ATOMS: atom_id res chain seq x y z
N MET A 1 -59.69 16.54 6.96
CA MET A 1 -58.81 15.54 7.60
C MET A 1 -57.54 15.23 6.80
N LYS A 2 -57.62 14.98 5.48
CA LYS A 2 -56.44 14.70 4.64
C LYS A 2 -55.41 15.85 4.57
N ALA A 3 -55.87 17.10 4.45
CA ALA A 3 -54.97 18.27 4.38
C ALA A 3 -54.17 18.50 5.69
N PHE A 4 -54.78 18.21 6.84
CA PHE A 4 -54.11 18.31 8.13
C PHE A 4 -53.03 17.22 8.29
N LEU A 5 -53.28 16.02 7.75
CA LEU A 5 -52.32 14.92 7.74
C LEU A 5 -51.09 15.23 6.87
N TYR A 6 -51.27 15.87 5.71
CA TYR A 6 -50.15 16.29 4.86
C TYR A 6 -49.31 17.41 5.50
N LEU A 7 -49.93 18.34 6.22
CA LEU A 7 -49.24 19.42 6.91
C LEU A 7 -48.41 18.93 8.10
N VAL A 8 -48.89 17.92 8.83
CA VAL A 8 -48.11 17.28 9.90
C VAL A 8 -46.92 16.50 9.33
N LEU A 9 -47.09 15.84 8.17
CA LEU A 9 -46.02 15.06 7.53
C LEU A 9 -44.89 15.94 6.97
N THR A 10 -45.22 17.12 6.44
CA THR A 10 -44.21 18.09 5.95
C THR A 10 -43.49 18.82 7.07
N VAL A 11 -44.14 19.05 8.21
CA VAL A 11 -43.47 19.63 9.39
C VAL A 11 -42.53 18.60 10.03
N PHE A 12 -42.88 17.32 10.05
CA PHE A 12 -42.04 16.26 10.65
C PHE A 12 -40.74 16.00 9.88
N SER A 13 -40.73 16.16 8.55
CA SER A 13 -39.51 15.94 7.74
C SER A 13 -38.44 17.03 7.92
N LEU A 14 -38.81 18.22 8.41
CA LEU A 14 -37.87 19.32 8.68
C LEU A 14 -37.06 19.13 9.97
N PHE A 15 -37.48 18.23 10.87
CA PHE A 15 -36.77 17.99 12.14
C PHE A 15 -35.67 16.91 12.06
N PHE A 16 -35.50 16.23 10.92
CA PHE A 16 -34.54 15.13 10.77
C PHE A 16 -33.22 15.48 10.09
N VAL A 17 -32.91 16.77 9.93
CA VAL A 17 -31.61 17.20 9.38
C VAL A 17 -30.60 17.35 10.52
N GLN A 18 -30.15 16.22 11.08
CA GLN A 18 -28.98 16.22 11.95
C GLN A 18 -27.72 16.31 11.07
N SER A 19 -27.04 17.45 11.14
CA SER A 19 -25.72 17.63 10.55
C SER A 19 -24.72 16.75 11.29
N VAL A 20 -24.24 15.68 10.65
CA VAL A 20 -23.15 14.86 11.17
C VAL A 20 -21.85 15.62 10.97
N GLU A 21 -21.31 16.16 12.06
CA GLU A 21 -20.00 16.80 12.05
C GLU A 21 -18.92 15.73 12.24
N ALA A 22 -18.22 15.39 11.14
CA ALA A 22 -17.10 14.47 11.20
C ALA A 22 -15.90 15.18 11.84
N LYS A 23 -15.60 14.84 13.10
CA LYS A 23 -14.40 15.30 13.80
C LYS A 23 -13.15 14.84 13.04
N ILE A 24 -12.43 15.79 12.46
CA ILE A 24 -11.19 15.54 11.73
C ILE A 24 -10.16 15.03 12.74
N LEU A 25 -9.75 13.76 12.59
CA LEU A 25 -8.66 13.21 13.39
C LEU A 25 -7.34 13.88 12.99
N PRO A 26 -6.46 14.20 13.95
CA PRO A 26 -5.17 14.79 13.65
C PRO A 26 -4.38 13.84 12.73
N GLN A 27 -4.12 14.29 11.50
CA GLN A 27 -3.19 13.60 10.61
C GLN A 27 -1.80 13.66 11.25
N ALA A 28 -1.20 12.49 11.47
CA ALA A 28 0.19 12.42 11.90
C ALA A 28 1.07 13.17 10.89
N LYS A 29 1.66 14.29 11.33
CA LYS A 29 2.68 15.01 10.55
C LYS A 29 3.75 14.00 10.13
N SER A 30 4.04 13.96 8.84
CA SER A 30 5.10 13.13 8.27
C SER A 30 6.39 13.37 9.06
N GLY A 31 6.73 12.42 9.92
CA GLY A 31 7.93 12.50 10.75
C GLY A 31 9.15 12.58 9.86
N THR A 32 10.07 13.47 10.22
CA THR A 32 11.40 13.61 9.63
C THR A 32 11.96 12.25 9.25
N VAL A 33 12.27 12.07 7.96
CA VAL A 33 12.99 10.89 7.47
C VAL A 33 14.33 10.86 8.19
N LEU A 34 14.41 10.10 9.27
CA LEU A 34 15.66 9.81 9.97
C LEU A 34 16.55 9.11 8.95
N LYS A 35 17.54 9.83 8.42
CA LYS A 35 18.69 9.22 7.74
C LYS A 35 19.31 8.27 8.77
N SER A 36 19.10 6.97 8.57
CA SER A 36 19.67 5.94 9.43
C SER A 36 21.18 6.01 9.34
N ALA A 37 21.79 6.54 10.40
CA ALA A 37 23.20 6.35 10.68
C ALA A 37 23.47 4.85 10.92
N GLY A 38 24.29 4.24 10.08
CA GLY A 38 25.23 3.15 10.40
C GLY A 38 24.74 1.90 11.14
N GLY A 39 23.45 1.59 11.19
CA GLY A 39 22.92 0.35 11.76
C GLY A 39 22.69 -0.70 10.69
N SER A 40 22.81 -1.99 11.03
CA SER A 40 22.60 -3.13 10.15
C SER A 40 21.15 -3.20 9.60
N THR A 41 20.85 -2.42 8.57
CA THR A 41 19.53 -2.37 7.91
C THR A 41 19.34 -3.53 6.93
N ILE A 42 18.09 -3.73 6.49
CA ILE A 42 17.76 -4.63 5.39
C ILE A 42 18.06 -3.90 4.08
N SER A 43 18.73 -4.55 3.13
CA SER A 43 18.94 -3.98 1.79
C SER A 43 17.84 -4.49 0.85
N VAL A 44 17.29 -3.59 0.04
CA VAL A 44 16.19 -3.87 -0.88
C VAL A 44 16.60 -3.35 -2.25
N TYR A 45 16.55 -4.23 -3.25
CA TYR A 45 16.96 -3.96 -4.62
C TYR A 45 15.81 -4.31 -5.58
N PRO A 46 14.95 -3.34 -5.92
CA PRO A 46 13.94 -3.53 -6.95
C PRO A 46 14.56 -3.43 -8.35
N LYS A 47 14.24 -4.37 -9.23
CA LYS A 47 14.64 -4.40 -10.64
C LYS A 47 13.44 -4.71 -11.51
N LEU A 48 13.14 -3.81 -12.44
CA LEU A 48 12.11 -4.04 -13.45
C LEU A 48 12.55 -5.22 -14.35
N ARG A 49 11.66 -6.18 -14.56
CA ARG A 49 11.90 -7.32 -15.45
C ARG A 49 12.04 -6.82 -16.89
N ALA A 50 12.81 -7.52 -17.71
CA ALA A 50 13.13 -7.08 -19.07
C ALA A 50 11.89 -6.85 -19.95
N ASP A 51 10.84 -7.66 -19.76
CA ASP A 51 9.55 -7.56 -20.46
C ASP A 51 8.59 -6.50 -19.86
N ARG A 52 9.01 -5.81 -18.78
CA ARG A 52 8.25 -4.80 -18.03
C ARG A 52 6.92 -5.29 -17.43
N ARG A 53 6.75 -6.61 -17.31
CA ARG A 53 5.51 -7.22 -16.76
C ARG A 53 5.59 -7.58 -15.28
N ALA A 54 6.78 -7.47 -14.69
CA ALA A 54 7.00 -7.72 -13.27
C ALA A 54 8.12 -6.85 -12.69
N LEU A 55 8.11 -6.71 -11.37
CA LEU A 55 9.19 -6.14 -10.58
C LEU A 55 9.82 -7.25 -9.72
N ASN A 56 11.10 -7.54 -9.97
CA ASN A 56 11.87 -8.47 -9.16
C ASN A 56 12.49 -7.70 -7.99
N VAL A 57 12.13 -8.06 -6.77
CA VAL A 57 12.60 -7.38 -5.56
C VAL A 57 13.48 -8.33 -4.77
N SER A 58 14.77 -8.03 -4.69
CA SER A 58 15.73 -8.79 -3.88
C SER A 58 15.92 -8.15 -2.51
N PHE A 59 15.82 -8.96 -1.48
CA PHE A 59 16.01 -8.59 -0.08
C PHE A 59 17.24 -9.30 0.49
N SER A 60 18.06 -8.57 1.25
CA SER A 60 19.22 -9.13 1.95
C SER A 60 19.34 -8.53 3.35
N ASN A 61 20.16 -9.16 4.20
CA ASN A 61 20.28 -8.85 5.62
C ASN A 61 18.98 -9.10 6.42
N LEU A 62 18.19 -10.08 5.98
CA LEU A 62 16.91 -10.43 6.60
C LEU A 62 17.05 -10.97 8.03
N GLN A 63 18.22 -11.50 8.39
CA GLN A 63 18.51 -11.94 9.76
C GLN A 63 18.42 -10.81 10.80
N ASN A 64 18.45 -9.54 10.36
CA ASN A 64 18.31 -8.37 11.22
C ASN A 64 16.85 -7.96 11.44
N ALA A 65 15.91 -8.55 10.69
CA ALA A 65 14.49 -8.23 10.70
C ALA A 65 13.71 -9.16 11.63
N SER A 66 12.60 -8.66 12.17
CA SER A 66 11.55 -9.46 12.80
C SER A 66 10.28 -9.50 11.95
N LEU A 67 10.07 -8.48 11.09
CA LEU A 67 8.95 -8.43 10.16
C LEU A 67 9.35 -7.62 8.92
N VAL A 68 8.95 -8.09 7.73
CA VAL A 68 9.12 -7.37 6.47
C VAL A 68 7.87 -7.57 5.64
N SER A 69 7.29 -6.47 5.17
CA SER A 69 6.19 -6.44 4.22
C SER A 69 6.47 -5.50 3.07
N TYR A 70 5.84 -5.76 1.95
CA TYR A 70 5.95 -4.96 0.74
C TYR A 70 4.57 -4.66 0.17
N LEU A 71 4.51 -3.55 -0.57
CA LEU A 71 3.34 -3.09 -1.29
C LEU A 71 3.82 -2.46 -2.60
N LEU A 72 3.56 -3.14 -3.72
CA LEU A 72 3.67 -2.58 -5.05
C LEU A 72 2.35 -1.92 -5.40
N ILE A 73 2.41 -0.67 -5.87
CA ILE A 73 1.26 0.12 -6.31
C ILE A 73 1.60 0.65 -7.70
N TYR A 74 0.64 0.62 -8.62
CA TYR A 74 0.78 1.15 -9.95
C TYR A 74 -0.58 1.53 -10.53
N LYS A 75 -0.60 2.32 -11.60
CA LYS A 75 -1.81 2.64 -12.33
C LYS A 75 -1.89 1.89 -13.64
N THR A 76 -3.09 1.46 -14.01
CA THR A 76 -3.43 0.84 -15.29
C THR A 76 -4.85 1.25 -15.67
N ASN A 77 -5.08 1.65 -16.92
CA ASN A 77 -6.42 2.05 -17.40
C ASN A 77 -7.14 3.08 -16.49
N GLY A 78 -6.39 4.00 -15.88
CA GLY A 78 -6.93 5.03 -14.97
C GLY A 78 -7.27 4.55 -13.55
N GLN A 79 -7.02 3.27 -13.22
CA GLN A 79 -7.26 2.70 -11.89
C GLN A 79 -5.94 2.35 -11.20
N GLU A 80 -5.93 2.44 -9.86
CA GLU A 80 -4.81 2.00 -9.03
C GLU A 80 -4.95 0.49 -8.76
N GLU A 81 -3.87 -0.24 -9.00
CA GLU A 81 -3.73 -1.68 -8.80
C GLU A 81 -2.45 -1.96 -8.01
N GLY A 82 -2.33 -3.16 -7.46
CA GLY A 82 -1.16 -3.47 -6.64
C GLY A 82 -0.99 -4.92 -6.26
N ALA A 83 0.15 -5.20 -5.63
CA ALA A 83 0.47 -6.48 -5.05
C ALA A 83 1.12 -6.26 -3.68
N MET A 84 0.58 -6.89 -2.64
CA MET A 84 1.10 -6.80 -1.28
C MET A 84 1.44 -8.17 -0.72
N GLY A 85 2.38 -8.21 0.22
CA GLY A 85 2.76 -9.45 0.86
C GLY A 85 3.77 -9.27 1.98
N GLY A 86 4.07 -10.38 2.65
CA GLY A 86 5.07 -10.48 3.70
C GLY A 86 6.22 -11.40 3.28
N ILE A 87 7.40 -11.16 3.82
CA ILE A 87 8.56 -12.02 3.59
C ILE A 87 8.71 -13.02 4.74
N LYS A 88 8.86 -14.30 4.41
CA LYS A 88 9.26 -15.32 5.38
C LYS A 88 10.74 -15.13 5.74
N LEU A 89 11.04 -15.01 7.03
CA LEU A 89 12.39 -14.69 7.53
C LEU A 89 13.21 -15.94 7.89
N ASN A 90 13.10 -16.99 7.08
CA ASN A 90 13.84 -18.25 7.26
C ASN A 90 15.21 -18.26 6.57
N SER A 91 15.52 -17.25 5.75
CA SER A 91 16.79 -17.10 5.05
C SER A 91 17.39 -15.70 5.26
N LYS A 92 18.71 -15.55 5.06
CA LYS A 92 19.40 -14.24 5.12
C LYS A 92 19.04 -13.31 3.95
N SER A 93 18.59 -13.91 2.84
CA SER A 93 18.20 -13.22 1.62
C SER A 93 17.09 -13.99 0.90
N THR A 94 16.24 -13.27 0.18
CA THR A 94 15.20 -13.85 -0.66
C THR A 94 14.82 -12.87 -1.77
N SER A 95 14.13 -13.36 -2.80
CA SER A 95 13.58 -12.52 -3.86
C SER A 95 12.10 -12.78 -4.03
N GLN A 96 11.35 -11.75 -4.40
CA GLN A 96 9.93 -11.84 -4.74
C GLN A 96 9.73 -11.26 -6.14
N GLU A 97 8.95 -11.96 -6.95
CA GLU A 97 8.46 -11.44 -8.23
C GLU A 97 7.08 -10.82 -8.01
N LEU A 98 6.95 -9.53 -8.29
CA LEU A 98 5.71 -8.78 -8.14
C LEU A 98 5.16 -8.46 -9.52
N LEU A 99 4.07 -9.12 -9.92
CA LEU A 99 3.51 -8.98 -11.26
C LEU A 99 2.71 -7.68 -11.39
N PHE A 100 2.83 -7.03 -12.55
CA PHE A 100 1.87 -6.02 -13.00
C PHE A 100 0.67 -6.72 -13.63
N GLY A 101 -0.13 -7.37 -12.79
CA GLY A 101 -1.27 -8.15 -13.24
C GLY A 101 -1.88 -8.97 -12.12
N THR A 102 -2.81 -9.85 -12.51
CA THR A 102 -3.45 -10.79 -11.61
C THR A 102 -3.24 -12.22 -12.10
N CYS A 103 -3.14 -13.17 -11.16
CA CYS A 103 -3.04 -14.58 -11.48
C CYS A 103 -4.18 -15.33 -10.80
N SER A 104 -4.79 -16.26 -11.53
CA SER A 104 -5.74 -17.22 -10.98
C SER A 104 -5.28 -18.62 -11.37
N LYS A 105 -5.06 -19.46 -10.36
CA LYS A 105 -4.42 -20.78 -10.51
C LYS A 105 -3.06 -20.64 -11.21
N ASN A 106 -2.99 -21.03 -12.48
CA ASN A 106 -1.76 -21.06 -13.28
C ASN A 106 -1.79 -20.08 -14.46
N VAL A 107 -2.81 -19.22 -14.55
CA VAL A 107 -2.97 -18.27 -15.66
C VAL A 107 -2.83 -16.86 -15.10
N CYS A 108 -1.83 -16.14 -15.59
CA CYS A 108 -1.60 -14.74 -15.24
C CYS A 108 -2.02 -13.83 -16.39
N ARG A 109 -2.85 -12.84 -16.08
CA ARG A 109 -3.23 -11.76 -16.99
C ARG A 109 -2.43 -10.52 -16.61
N TYR A 110 -1.56 -10.10 -17.51
CA TYR A 110 -0.78 -8.89 -17.34
C TYR A 110 -1.60 -7.64 -17.66
N HIS A 111 -1.42 -6.60 -16.86
CA HIS A 111 -1.96 -5.27 -17.09
C HIS A 111 -1.06 -4.53 -18.10
N ALA A 112 -1.65 -3.61 -18.86
CA ALA A 112 -0.96 -2.83 -19.90
C ALA A 112 -1.06 -1.33 -19.59
N GLY A 113 -0.18 -0.51 -20.18
CA GLY A 113 -0.19 0.93 -19.93
C GLY A 113 0.16 1.30 -18.48
N ILE A 114 1.11 0.58 -17.89
CA ILE A 114 1.51 0.77 -16.49
C ILE A 114 2.13 2.16 -16.30
N THR A 115 1.63 2.91 -15.34
CA THR A 115 2.12 4.25 -14.98
C THR A 115 2.21 4.40 -13.46
N ASP A 116 2.92 5.43 -12.98
CA ASP A 116 3.04 5.78 -11.55
C ASP A 116 3.43 4.62 -10.62
N ALA A 117 4.23 3.67 -11.11
CA ALA A 117 4.63 2.51 -10.33
C ALA A 117 5.56 2.88 -9.16
N ARG A 118 5.20 2.41 -7.95
CA ARG A 118 5.97 2.60 -6.72
C ARG A 118 5.98 1.34 -5.87
N LEU A 119 7.12 1.06 -5.26
CA LEU A 119 7.28 -0.01 -4.29
C LEU A 119 7.50 0.61 -2.90
N GLU A 120 6.69 0.20 -1.93
CA GLU A 120 6.86 0.51 -0.53
C GLU A 120 7.27 -0.77 0.21
N VAL A 121 8.35 -0.70 1.00
CA VAL A 121 8.81 -1.80 1.86
C VAL A 121 8.84 -1.32 3.29
N SER A 122 8.01 -1.94 4.13
CA SER A 122 7.96 -1.69 5.57
C SER A 122 8.65 -2.83 6.30
N TYR A 123 9.51 -2.52 7.26
CA TYR A 123 10.15 -3.55 8.06
C TYR A 123 10.41 -3.11 9.50
N THR A 124 10.36 -4.09 10.39
CA THR A 124 10.74 -3.96 11.80
C THR A 124 12.03 -4.75 12.00
N LEU A 125 13.05 -4.10 12.57
CA LEU A 125 14.28 -4.76 12.99
C LEU A 125 14.05 -5.53 14.29
N LYS A 126 14.92 -6.49 14.61
CA LYS A 126 14.87 -7.23 15.87
C LYS A 126 14.98 -6.35 17.12
N ASN A 127 15.56 -5.16 17.00
CA ASN A 127 15.61 -4.15 18.07
C ASN A 127 14.33 -3.28 18.17
N GLY A 128 13.26 -3.63 17.45
CA GLY A 128 11.98 -2.93 17.46
C GLY A 128 11.88 -1.70 16.56
N LYS A 129 13.00 -1.22 15.97
CA LYS A 129 12.97 -0.04 15.08
C LYS A 129 12.22 -0.36 13.79
N LYS A 130 11.29 0.52 13.43
CA LYS A 130 10.48 0.44 12.20
C LYS A 130 11.02 1.35 11.11
N TYR A 131 10.96 0.89 9.87
CA TYR A 131 11.42 1.62 8.70
C TYR A 131 10.42 1.47 7.55
N LEU A 132 10.35 2.50 6.71
CA LEU A 132 9.60 2.50 5.46
C LEU A 132 10.52 2.99 4.34
N LYS A 133 10.79 2.13 3.35
CA LYS A 133 11.55 2.48 2.15
C LYS A 133 10.59 2.60 0.97
N LYS A 134 10.67 3.73 0.26
CA LYS A 134 9.83 4.00 -0.92
C LYS A 134 10.71 4.10 -2.16
N TYR A 135 10.31 3.43 -3.22
CA TYR A 135 11.02 3.37 -4.49
C TYR A 135 10.08 3.77 -5.61
N LYS A 136 10.47 4.76 -6.42
CA LYS A 136 9.79 5.06 -7.69
C LYS A 136 10.33 4.12 -8.76
N ILE A 137 9.45 3.43 -9.46
CA ILE A 137 9.81 2.49 -10.52
C ILE A 137 9.58 3.18 -11.86
N LYS A 138 10.65 3.27 -12.67
CA LYS A 138 10.56 3.77 -14.04
C LYS A 138 10.11 2.61 -14.95
N VAL A 139 8.80 2.54 -15.16
CA VAL A 139 8.14 1.59 -16.07
C VAL A 139 8.26 2.00 -17.53
#